data_AF-A0A6P6NXM7-F1
#
_entry.id   AF-A0A6P6NXM7-F1
#
_cell.length_a   1.000
_cell.length_b   1.000
_cell.length_c   1.000
_cell.angle_alpha   90.00
_cell.angle_beta   90.00
_cell.angle_gamma   90.00
#
_symmetry.space_group_name_H-M   'P 1'
#
loop_
_entity.id
_entity.type
_entity.pdbx_description
1 polymer ?
#
loop_
_entity_poly.entity_id
_entity_poly.type
_entity_poly.pdbx_seq_one_letter_code
_entity_poly.pdbx_strand_id
1 'polypeptide(L)'
;MTQLAKMTSGHNRTDRNIFHDHTLTGRYTVYDLDPTGRNDLCVFSIQGSSENLKENLALKGTAVQSSTYYSSGAAQAIDGIKYSPSGKPYPDETNTYCSITSHQLSPWWRLDLLDSYYIYKVTITNRADGFLDQTAGVEIRIGNSLENNGNNNPRCGVTSLAPAGSSVSFSCGGMEGRYVNMYIPNIQQYLTLCEVEVYGTVKKQVIRVQVKAAENVDEAELKALVLNKLNQTLSDQDVTLTWRTQPNGKVFQKNRTVLKQSPVCSSLK
;
A
#
# COMPACT_ATOMS: atom_id res chain seq x y z
N MET A 1 10.88 -7.92 -46.54
CA MET A 1 9.55 -8.42 -46.16
C MET A 1 9.64 -8.91 -44.72
N THR A 2 9.25 -8.09 -43.76
CA THR A 2 9.29 -8.44 -42.34
C THR A 2 8.00 -9.19 -42.00
N GLN A 3 8.12 -10.46 -41.63
CA GLN A 3 6.98 -11.33 -41.38
C GLN A 3 6.47 -11.12 -39.95
N LEU A 4 5.22 -10.66 -39.80
CA LEU A 4 4.53 -10.57 -38.51
C LEU A 4 4.27 -11.99 -37.98
N ALA A 5 4.82 -12.33 -36.82
CA ALA A 5 4.49 -13.56 -36.10
C ALA A 5 3.11 -13.42 -35.43
N LYS A 6 2.22 -14.39 -35.70
CA LYS A 6 0.86 -14.48 -35.18
C LYS A 6 0.87 -15.34 -33.90
N MET A 7 0.35 -14.85 -32.78
CA MET A 7 0.22 -15.61 -31.52
C MET A 7 -1.19 -16.19 -31.36
N THR A 8 -1.29 -17.46 -30.96
CA THR A 8 -2.54 -18.16 -30.62
C THR A 8 -2.58 -18.51 -29.14
N SER A 9 -3.76 -18.42 -28.50
CA SER A 9 -3.95 -18.84 -27.11
C SER A 9 -4.20 -20.34 -27.01
N GLY A 10 -3.33 -21.09 -26.33
CA GLY A 10 -3.55 -22.49 -25.98
C GLY A 10 -4.14 -22.64 -24.57
N HIS A 11 -5.18 -23.47 -24.43
CA HIS A 11 -5.82 -23.83 -23.16
C HIS A 11 -5.53 -25.30 -22.80
N ASN A 12 -5.43 -25.61 -21.49
CA ASN A 12 -5.27 -26.93 -20.83
C ASN A 12 -3.85 -27.55 -20.81
N ARG A 13 -3.38 -28.30 -19.78
CA ARG A 13 -4.00 -28.89 -18.57
C ARG A 13 -2.89 -29.24 -17.54
N THR A 14 -3.20 -29.06 -16.25
CA THR A 14 -2.70 -29.77 -15.03
C THR A 14 -1.22 -30.20 -14.93
N ASP A 15 -0.47 -29.55 -14.04
CA ASP A 15 0.47 -30.26 -13.15
C ASP A 15 0.49 -29.62 -11.75
N ARG A 16 0.35 -30.48 -10.74
CA ARG A 16 0.20 -30.13 -9.32
C ARG A 16 1.55 -29.78 -8.69
N ASN A 17 1.55 -28.68 -7.94
CA ASN A 17 2.37 -28.35 -6.76
C ASN A 17 3.63 -29.16 -6.48
N ILE A 18 4.81 -28.52 -6.55
CA ILE A 18 5.87 -28.69 -5.54
C ILE A 18 6.62 -27.35 -5.38
N PHE A 19 6.22 -26.53 -4.41
CA PHE A 19 7.09 -25.54 -3.77
C PHE A 19 6.72 -25.48 -2.29
N HIS A 20 7.52 -26.12 -1.44
CA HIS A 20 7.54 -25.87 0.00
C HIS A 20 8.54 -24.75 0.26
N ASP A 21 8.05 -23.52 0.27
CA ASP A 21 8.63 -22.41 1.01
C ASP A 21 7.45 -21.54 1.46
N HIS A 22 7.45 -21.14 2.72
CA HIS A 22 6.29 -20.52 3.35
C HIS A 22 5.96 -19.20 2.65
N THR A 23 4.68 -19.05 2.29
CA THR A 23 4.07 -17.97 1.47
C THR A 23 4.34 -18.07 -0.03
N LEU A 24 3.30 -18.38 -0.81
CA LEU A 24 2.91 -17.75 -2.08
C LEU A 24 1.88 -18.62 -2.82
N THR A 25 0.63 -18.56 -2.39
CA THR A 25 -0.54 -18.95 -3.20
C THR A 25 -0.93 -17.74 -4.06
N GLY A 26 -0.63 -17.78 -5.36
CA GLY A 26 -1.04 -16.75 -6.33
C GLY A 26 -1.22 -17.33 -7.73
N ARG A 27 -2.19 -16.81 -8.49
CA ARG A 27 -2.37 -17.15 -9.93
C ARG A 27 -1.31 -16.39 -10.74
N TYR A 28 -0.53 -17.10 -11.55
CA TYR A 28 0.45 -16.51 -12.45
C TYR A 28 -0.03 -16.64 -13.90
N THR A 29 0.11 -15.57 -14.68
CA THR A 29 -0.07 -15.61 -16.14
C THR A 29 1.28 -15.89 -16.79
N VAL A 30 1.38 -16.97 -17.56
CA VAL A 30 2.58 -17.37 -18.29
C VAL A 30 2.50 -16.76 -19.70
N TYR A 31 3.52 -16.01 -20.10
CA TYR A 31 3.62 -15.48 -21.47
C TYR A 31 4.61 -16.32 -22.27
N ASP A 32 4.13 -16.92 -23.37
CA ASP A 32 4.97 -17.65 -24.33
C ASP A 32 5.46 -16.67 -25.40
N LEU A 33 6.76 -16.37 -25.42
CA LEU A 33 7.36 -15.47 -26.41
C LEU A 33 8.20 -16.22 -27.47
N ASP A 34 8.30 -17.55 -27.39
CA ASP A 34 9.05 -18.36 -28.34
C ASP A 34 8.15 -19.35 -29.10
N PRO A 35 7.86 -19.11 -30.40
CA PRO A 35 7.10 -20.06 -31.22
C PRO A 35 7.91 -21.31 -31.63
N THR A 36 9.20 -21.40 -31.30
CA THR A 36 10.12 -22.46 -31.77
C THR A 36 10.29 -23.64 -30.80
N GLY A 37 9.72 -23.56 -29.59
CA GLY A 37 9.59 -24.71 -28.69
C GLY A 37 10.84 -25.08 -27.88
N ARG A 38 11.80 -24.17 -27.67
CA ARG A 38 12.87 -24.40 -26.68
C ARG A 38 12.35 -24.14 -25.27
N ASN A 39 12.42 -25.17 -24.42
CA ASN A 39 11.86 -25.20 -23.06
C ASN A 39 12.73 -24.50 -22.00
N ASP A 40 13.29 -23.33 -22.28
CA ASP A 40 13.99 -22.54 -21.27
C ASP A 40 12.97 -21.68 -20.51
N LEU A 41 12.49 -22.21 -19.38
CA LEU A 41 11.52 -21.55 -18.52
C LEU A 41 12.25 -20.66 -17.50
N CYS A 42 12.23 -19.35 -17.75
CA CYS A 42 12.85 -18.39 -16.85
C CYS A 42 11.78 -17.67 -16.00
N VAL A 43 12.00 -17.61 -14.68
CA VAL A 43 11.13 -16.91 -13.73
C VAL A 43 11.82 -15.61 -13.29
N PHE A 44 11.16 -14.49 -13.53
CA PHE A 44 11.65 -13.15 -13.21
C PHE A 44 10.76 -12.46 -12.19
N SER A 45 11.25 -11.37 -11.62
CA SER A 45 10.49 -10.53 -10.69
C SER A 45 10.54 -9.06 -11.12
N ILE A 46 9.37 -8.45 -11.21
CA ILE A 46 9.13 -7.05 -11.57
C ILE A 46 8.58 -6.37 -10.33
N GLN A 47 9.02 -5.15 -10.06
CA GLN A 47 8.56 -4.33 -8.95
C GLN A 47 7.68 -3.21 -9.48
N GLY A 48 6.45 -3.13 -8.96
CA GLY A 48 5.60 -1.96 -9.15
C GLY A 48 5.80 -0.97 -8.00
N SER A 49 5.88 0.32 -8.31
CA SER A 49 5.84 1.40 -7.30
C SER A 49 5.16 2.65 -7.83
N SER A 50 4.46 3.37 -6.97
CA SER A 50 4.07 4.77 -7.14
C SER A 50 4.73 5.54 -6.00
N GLU A 51 5.80 6.28 -6.29
CA GLU A 51 6.55 7.01 -5.25
C GLU A 51 6.35 8.52 -5.44
N ASN A 52 5.46 9.11 -4.64
CA ASN A 52 5.51 10.52 -4.31
C ASN A 52 5.54 10.70 -2.79
N LEU A 53 6.76 10.75 -2.23
CA LEU A 53 7.03 10.92 -0.80
C LEU A 53 6.52 12.25 -0.19
N LYS A 54 5.93 13.12 -1.00
CA LYS A 54 5.37 14.40 -0.54
C LYS A 54 3.85 14.41 -0.49
N GLU A 55 3.20 13.38 -1.04
CA GLU A 55 1.76 13.32 -1.12
C GLU A 55 1.13 12.91 0.22
N ASN A 56 0.06 13.61 0.61
CA ASN A 56 -0.79 13.19 1.71
C ASN A 56 -1.67 12.01 1.24
N LEU A 57 -1.35 10.81 1.71
CA LEU A 57 -2.07 9.57 1.38
C LEU A 57 -3.52 9.60 1.86
N ALA A 58 -3.83 10.39 2.89
CA ALA A 58 -5.16 10.43 3.49
C ALA A 58 -6.23 10.94 2.53
N LEU A 59 -5.87 11.84 1.60
CA LEU A 59 -6.78 12.41 0.59
C LEU A 59 -7.37 11.36 -0.36
N LYS A 60 -6.72 10.18 -0.48
CA LYS A 60 -7.15 9.06 -1.33
C LYS A 60 -7.88 7.97 -0.55
N GLY A 61 -7.90 8.09 0.77
CA GLY A 61 -8.48 7.08 1.66
C GLY A 61 -9.97 7.27 1.88
N THR A 62 -10.52 6.46 2.78
CA THR A 62 -11.90 6.61 3.28
C THR A 62 -11.90 6.60 4.79
N ALA A 63 -12.63 7.52 5.41
CA ALA A 63 -12.68 7.66 6.86
C ALA A 63 -14.03 7.23 7.44
N VAL A 64 -13.99 6.60 8.62
CA VAL A 64 -15.15 6.27 9.44
C VAL A 64 -14.88 6.62 10.90
N GLN A 65 -15.94 6.82 11.68
CA GLN A 65 -15.83 7.15 13.09
C GLN A 65 -16.90 6.42 13.91
N SER A 66 -16.59 6.25 15.19
CA SER A 66 -17.41 5.57 16.18
C SER A 66 -18.83 6.11 16.32
N SER A 67 -19.02 7.43 16.23
CA SER A 67 -20.32 8.11 16.18
C SER A 67 -20.13 9.47 15.52
N THR A 68 -21.23 10.11 15.11
CA THR A 68 -21.19 11.42 14.44
C THR A 68 -21.97 12.44 15.22
N TYR A 69 -21.35 13.58 15.53
CA TYR A 69 -22.02 14.73 16.10
C TYR A 69 -22.60 15.60 14.97
N TYR A 70 -23.93 15.73 14.90
CA TYR A 70 -24.65 16.44 13.83
C TYR A 70 -24.14 16.06 12.41
N SER A 71 -23.59 17.02 11.68
CA SER A 71 -23.05 16.86 10.32
C SER A 71 -21.52 16.75 10.28
N SER A 72 -20.87 16.54 11.42
CA SER A 72 -19.40 16.48 11.53
C SER A 72 -18.85 15.09 11.22
N GLY A 73 -19.01 14.67 9.96
CA GLY A 73 -18.63 13.33 9.47
C GLY A 73 -17.12 13.07 9.44
N ALA A 74 -16.74 11.79 9.48
CA ALA A 74 -15.34 11.35 9.52
C ALA A 74 -14.49 11.87 8.36
N ALA A 75 -15.07 12.02 7.16
CA ALA A 75 -14.36 12.42 5.94
C ALA A 75 -13.83 13.86 5.99
N GLN A 76 -14.36 14.72 6.87
CA GLN A 76 -13.86 16.10 7.03
C GLN A 76 -12.43 16.14 7.55
N ALA A 77 -11.97 15.11 8.27
CA ALA A 77 -10.57 15.05 8.72
C ALA A 77 -9.57 14.68 7.61
N ILE A 78 -10.03 14.46 6.37
CA ILE A 78 -9.17 14.07 5.24
C ILE A 78 -9.55 14.81 3.96
N ASP A 79 -10.20 15.97 4.08
CA ASP A 79 -10.69 16.74 2.95
C ASP A 79 -9.66 17.77 2.43
N GLY A 80 -8.52 17.93 3.11
CA GLY A 80 -7.48 18.89 2.77
C GLY A 80 -7.69 20.27 3.37
N ILE A 81 -8.71 20.48 4.21
CA ILE A 81 -9.11 21.77 4.77
C ILE A 81 -8.74 21.83 6.26
N LYS A 82 -7.55 22.38 6.54
CA LYS A 82 -7.05 22.52 7.93
C LYS A 82 -7.81 23.54 8.78
N TYR A 83 -8.41 24.55 8.15
CA TYR A 83 -9.07 25.68 8.79
C TYR A 83 -10.29 26.12 8.00
N SER A 84 -11.27 26.72 8.68
CA SER A 84 -12.41 27.35 8.01
C SER A 84 -11.93 28.35 6.95
N PRO A 85 -12.33 28.20 5.67
CA PRO A 85 -11.97 29.12 4.60
C PRO A 85 -12.43 30.57 4.83
N SER A 86 -13.44 30.78 5.68
CA SER A 86 -13.97 32.11 6.00
C SER A 86 -13.10 32.89 7.00
N GLY A 87 -12.09 32.27 7.61
CA GLY A 87 -11.17 32.90 8.55
C GLY A 87 -11.81 33.43 9.84
N LYS A 88 -13.12 33.20 10.05
CA LYS A 88 -13.85 33.61 11.24
C LYS A 88 -14.18 32.40 12.11
N PRO A 89 -13.59 32.28 13.31
CA PRO A 89 -14.10 31.37 14.33
C PRO A 89 -15.41 31.98 14.85
N TYR A 90 -16.54 31.64 14.24
CA TYR A 90 -17.83 32.00 14.82
C TYR A 90 -18.03 31.17 16.09
N PRO A 91 -18.38 31.78 17.24
CA PRO A 91 -18.41 31.09 18.54
C PRO A 91 -19.50 30.03 18.72
N ASP A 92 -20.24 29.68 17.68
CA ASP A 92 -21.38 28.77 17.69
C ASP A 92 -21.49 27.89 16.44
N GLU A 93 -20.81 28.26 15.36
CA GLU A 93 -20.66 27.42 14.18
C GLU A 93 -19.45 26.49 14.39
N THR A 94 -19.72 25.26 14.85
CA THR A 94 -18.89 24.09 14.51
C THR A 94 -18.96 23.87 12.99
N ASN A 95 -18.55 24.87 12.20
CA ASN A 95 -18.55 24.83 10.75
C ASN A 95 -17.75 23.61 10.33
N THR A 96 -18.49 22.58 9.95
CA THR A 96 -18.33 21.39 9.10
C THR A 96 -16.96 21.04 8.49
N TYR A 97 -15.83 21.50 9.02
CA TYR A 97 -14.49 21.23 8.50
C TYR A 97 -13.69 20.35 9.46
N CYS A 98 -14.29 19.94 10.59
CA CYS A 98 -13.69 18.96 11.49
C CYS A 98 -14.64 17.79 11.69
N SER A 99 -14.07 16.60 11.71
CA SER A 99 -14.74 15.38 12.18
C SER A 99 -14.95 15.48 13.70
N ILE A 100 -16.17 15.17 14.16
CA ILE A 100 -16.53 15.20 15.58
C ILE A 100 -17.39 13.99 15.91
N THR A 101 -16.97 13.24 16.92
CA THR A 101 -17.77 12.14 17.51
C THR A 101 -18.76 12.67 18.53
N SER A 102 -19.79 11.91 18.88
CA SER A 102 -20.62 12.24 20.04
C SER A 102 -19.84 12.04 21.35
N HIS A 103 -20.26 12.69 22.43
CA HIS A 103 -19.69 12.49 23.76
C HIS A 103 -19.92 11.06 24.26
N GLN A 104 -18.89 10.21 24.19
CA GLN A 104 -19.02 8.79 24.48
C GLN A 104 -17.74 8.22 25.08
N LEU A 105 -17.85 7.02 25.65
CA LEU A 105 -16.70 6.30 26.18
C LEU A 105 -15.83 5.78 25.02
N SER A 106 -14.55 6.07 25.12
CA SER A 106 -13.52 5.58 24.20
C SER A 106 -13.78 5.88 22.72
N PRO A 107 -13.99 7.15 22.32
CA PRO A 107 -14.27 7.50 20.94
C PRO A 107 -13.07 7.18 20.03
N TRP A 108 -13.39 6.80 18.80
CA TRP A 108 -12.39 6.52 17.77
C TRP A 108 -12.80 7.03 16.39
N TRP A 109 -11.77 7.29 15.59
CA TRP A 109 -11.82 7.59 14.16
C TRP A 109 -10.80 6.71 13.43
N ARG A 110 -11.11 6.25 12.22
CA ARG A 110 -10.24 5.39 11.41
C ARG A 110 -10.22 5.81 9.95
N LEU A 111 -9.01 5.92 9.42
CA LEU A 111 -8.70 6.00 8.00
C LEU A 111 -8.41 4.60 7.43
N ASP A 112 -9.05 4.26 6.32
CA ASP A 112 -8.65 3.19 5.43
C ASP A 112 -7.88 3.78 4.23
N LEU A 113 -6.59 3.48 4.13
CA LEU A 113 -5.73 3.90 3.02
C LEU A 113 -5.92 3.06 1.75
N LEU A 114 -6.85 2.09 1.76
CA LEU A 114 -7.20 1.15 0.69
C LEU A 114 -6.11 0.12 0.33
N ASP A 115 -4.84 0.41 0.64
CA ASP A 115 -3.70 -0.52 0.57
C ASP A 115 -2.78 -0.35 1.80
N SER A 116 -1.81 -1.25 1.96
CA SER A 116 -0.83 -1.22 3.04
C SER A 116 0.39 -0.37 2.66
N TYR A 117 0.75 0.56 3.55
CA TYR A 117 1.87 1.48 3.37
C TYR A 117 2.91 1.33 4.50
N TYR A 118 4.14 1.78 4.25
CA TYR A 118 5.10 2.08 5.32
C TYR A 118 4.97 3.55 5.71
N ILE A 119 4.29 3.80 6.83
CA ILE A 119 3.93 5.14 7.29
C ILE A 119 5.04 5.70 8.18
N TYR A 120 5.64 6.82 7.76
CA TYR A 120 6.72 7.47 8.50
C TYR A 120 6.29 8.75 9.21
N LYS A 121 5.20 9.40 8.77
CA LYS A 121 4.72 10.63 9.40
C LYS A 121 3.20 10.71 9.40
N VAL A 122 2.64 11.10 10.54
CA VAL A 122 1.23 11.48 10.68
C VAL A 122 1.17 12.90 11.23
N THR A 123 0.40 13.78 10.62
CA THR A 123 0.16 15.14 11.12
C THR A 123 -1.30 15.28 11.50
N ILE A 124 -1.58 15.83 12.68
CA ILE A 124 -2.95 16.10 13.15
C ILE A 124 -3.10 17.60 13.34
N THR A 125 -4.15 18.17 12.78
CA THR A 125 -4.52 19.58 12.97
C THR A 125 -5.66 19.69 13.96
N ASN A 126 -5.46 20.55 14.94
CA ASN A 126 -6.38 20.74 16.04
C ASN A 126 -7.44 21.81 15.75
N ARG A 127 -8.52 21.80 16.54
CA ARG A 127 -9.58 22.81 16.54
C ARG A 127 -9.03 24.19 16.90
N ALA A 128 -9.49 25.24 16.20
CA ALA A 128 -8.94 26.60 16.27
C ALA A 128 -9.72 27.57 17.19
N ASP A 129 -10.96 27.26 17.53
CA ASP A 129 -11.90 28.11 18.29
C ASP A 129 -12.00 27.76 19.80
N GLY A 130 -11.20 26.81 20.31
CA GLY A 130 -11.13 26.46 21.73
C GLY A 130 -11.12 24.95 22.01
N PHE A 131 -11.45 24.57 23.25
CA PHE A 131 -11.62 23.17 23.71
C PHE A 131 -10.38 22.27 23.60
N LEU A 132 -9.23 22.79 24.03
CA LEU A 132 -7.92 22.13 23.93
C LEU A 132 -7.82 20.82 24.74
N ASP A 133 -8.67 20.64 25.74
CA ASP A 133 -8.75 19.41 26.53
C ASP A 133 -9.24 18.21 25.69
N GLN A 134 -9.99 18.45 24.62
CA GLN A 134 -10.52 17.42 23.72
C GLN A 134 -9.49 16.86 22.73
N THR A 135 -8.25 17.33 22.83
CA THR A 135 -7.25 17.19 21.76
C THR A 135 -5.97 16.53 22.27
N ALA A 136 -5.87 16.33 23.59
CA ALA A 136 -4.80 15.61 24.26
C ALA A 136 -5.20 14.16 24.55
N GLY A 137 -4.21 13.26 24.62
CA GLY A 137 -4.44 11.85 24.96
C GLY A 137 -4.98 11.00 23.81
N VAL A 138 -4.99 11.52 22.58
CA VAL A 138 -5.38 10.77 21.39
C VAL A 138 -4.21 9.87 21.00
N GLU A 139 -4.44 8.56 21.00
CA GLU A 139 -3.48 7.58 20.53
C GLU A 139 -3.56 7.40 19.02
N ILE A 140 -2.41 7.51 18.36
CA ILE A 140 -2.26 7.21 16.94
C ILE A 140 -1.88 5.75 16.81
N ARG A 141 -2.69 4.96 16.13
CA ARG A 141 -2.48 3.51 15.96
C ARG A 141 -2.44 3.14 14.49
N ILE A 142 -1.47 2.31 14.12
CA ILE A 142 -1.19 1.98 12.72
C ILE A 142 -1.05 0.48 12.57
N GLY A 143 -1.79 -0.11 11.63
CA GLY A 143 -1.66 -1.53 11.34
C GLY A 143 -2.65 -2.05 10.31
N ASN A 144 -2.76 -3.37 10.22
CA ASN A 144 -3.58 -4.07 9.23
C ASN A 144 -4.78 -4.81 9.85
N SER A 145 -4.92 -4.81 11.17
CA SER A 145 -6.04 -5.47 11.85
C SER A 145 -7.23 -4.53 12.00
N LEU A 146 -8.44 -5.08 11.86
CA LEU A 146 -9.71 -4.43 12.21
C LEU A 146 -10.27 -4.91 13.55
N GLU A 147 -9.56 -5.78 14.27
CA GLU A 147 -9.94 -6.17 15.62
C GLU A 147 -10.09 -4.92 16.50
N ASN A 148 -11.18 -4.86 17.28
CA ASN A 148 -11.56 -3.66 18.04
C ASN A 148 -11.54 -2.39 17.16
N ASN A 149 -12.07 -2.47 15.94
CA ASN A 149 -12.06 -1.39 14.95
C ASN A 149 -10.65 -0.91 14.54
N GLY A 150 -9.60 -1.66 14.81
CA GLY A 150 -8.21 -1.26 14.59
C GLY A 150 -7.58 -0.51 15.78
N ASN A 151 -8.33 -0.32 16.87
CA ASN A 151 -7.84 0.35 18.09
C ASN A 151 -6.85 -0.51 18.87
N ASN A 152 -6.63 -1.77 18.49
CA ASN A 152 -5.59 -2.63 19.06
C ASN A 152 -4.28 -2.60 18.26
N ASN A 153 -4.23 -1.93 17.10
CA ASN A 153 -3.00 -1.84 16.32
C ASN A 153 -1.87 -1.13 17.10
N PRO A 154 -0.59 -1.42 16.77
CA PRO A 154 0.56 -0.78 17.39
C PRO A 154 0.47 0.75 17.42
N ARG A 155 0.93 1.35 18.51
CA ARG A 155 0.87 2.80 18.75
C ARG A 155 2.06 3.50 18.11
N CYS A 156 1.82 4.50 17.26
CA CYS A 156 2.83 5.42 16.73
C CYS A 156 3.15 6.53 17.74
N GLY A 157 2.13 7.11 18.38
CA GLY A 157 2.30 8.24 19.29
C GLY A 157 1.04 8.56 20.08
N VAL A 158 1.15 9.54 20.98
CA VAL A 158 0.02 10.08 21.76
C VAL A 158 0.09 11.60 21.67
N THR A 159 -1.04 12.25 21.40
CA THR A 159 -1.10 13.71 21.38
C THR A 159 -0.92 14.28 22.78
N SER A 160 -0.12 15.33 22.87
CA SER A 160 -0.07 16.22 24.04
C SER A 160 -0.99 17.42 23.82
N LEU A 161 -1.17 18.23 24.87
CA LEU A 161 -1.82 19.53 24.72
C LEU A 161 -1.06 20.36 23.67
N ALA A 162 -1.80 20.93 22.72
CA ALA A 162 -1.25 21.74 21.64
C ALA A 162 -2.06 23.04 21.51
N PRO A 163 -1.45 24.16 21.07
CA PRO A 163 -2.18 25.40 20.85
C PRO A 163 -3.38 25.22 19.90
N ALA A 164 -4.41 26.06 20.09
CA ALA A 164 -5.58 26.08 19.21
C ALA A 164 -5.15 26.26 17.76
N GLY A 165 -5.70 25.44 16.86
CA GLY A 165 -5.41 25.48 15.43
C GLY A 165 -4.02 24.97 15.06
N SER A 166 -3.18 24.54 16.00
CA SER A 166 -1.85 24.04 15.62
C SER A 166 -1.92 22.67 14.95
N SER A 167 -0.97 22.42 14.04
CA SER A 167 -0.71 21.09 13.50
C SER A 167 0.47 20.45 14.21
N VAL A 168 0.32 19.21 14.65
CA VAL A 168 1.36 18.43 15.34
C VAL A 168 1.72 17.21 14.49
N SER A 169 3.01 17.04 14.20
CA SER A 169 3.52 15.89 13.45
C SER A 169 4.17 14.85 14.35
N PHE A 170 3.92 13.59 14.03
CA PHE A 170 4.43 12.41 14.72
C PHE A 170 5.28 11.59 13.77
N SER A 171 6.48 11.21 14.21
CA SER A 171 7.34 10.29 13.47
C SER A 171 6.97 8.86 13.81
N CYS A 172 6.47 8.11 12.82
CA CYS A 172 6.00 6.73 12.99
C CYS A 172 7.01 5.67 12.52
N GLY A 173 8.25 6.06 12.19
CA GLY A 173 9.35 5.11 11.97
C GLY A 173 9.18 4.10 10.83
N GLY A 174 8.24 4.32 9.90
CA GLY A 174 7.98 3.39 8.79
C GLY A 174 7.10 2.20 9.19
N MET A 175 6.21 2.36 10.18
CA MET A 175 5.24 1.34 10.57
C MET A 175 4.41 0.86 9.37
N GLU A 176 4.27 -0.45 9.22
CA GLU A 176 3.42 -1.05 8.19
C GLU A 176 1.94 -0.99 8.60
N GLY A 177 1.09 -0.41 7.76
CA GLY A 177 -0.35 -0.41 7.99
C GLY A 177 -1.19 0.12 6.83
N ARG A 178 -2.39 -0.44 6.70
CA ARG A 178 -3.49 0.07 5.88
C ARG A 178 -4.41 0.99 6.66
N TYR A 179 -4.55 0.74 7.97
CA TYR A 179 -5.43 1.49 8.84
C TYR A 179 -4.64 2.43 9.73
N VAL A 180 -5.09 3.68 9.81
CA VAL A 180 -4.62 4.68 10.78
C VAL A 180 -5.80 5.06 11.67
N ASN A 181 -5.68 4.80 12.96
CA ASN A 181 -6.71 5.05 13.96
C ASN A 181 -6.29 6.18 14.89
N MET A 182 -7.25 7.04 15.22
CA MET A 182 -7.19 8.00 16.31
C MET A 182 -8.11 7.48 17.42
N TYR A 183 -7.56 7.18 18.58
CA TYR A 183 -8.28 6.49 19.64
C TYR A 183 -8.01 7.11 21.01
N ILE A 184 -9.06 7.45 21.74
CA ILE A 184 -8.96 7.87 23.14
C ILE A 184 -9.39 6.68 24.01
N PRO A 185 -8.52 6.03 24.78
CA PRO A 185 -8.92 4.88 25.59
C PRO A 185 -9.48 5.28 26.96
N ASN A 186 -10.57 4.65 27.37
CA ASN A 186 -11.12 4.68 28.73
C ASN A 186 -11.49 6.07 29.27
N ILE A 187 -11.72 7.03 28.37
CA ILE A 187 -12.15 8.39 28.71
C ILE A 187 -13.45 8.66 27.96
N GLN A 188 -14.42 9.26 28.65
CA GLN A 188 -15.64 9.76 28.04
C GLN A 188 -15.39 11.20 27.57
N GLN A 189 -15.35 11.42 26.27
CA GLN A 189 -14.93 12.69 25.65
C GLN A 189 -15.49 12.77 24.22
N TYR A 190 -15.42 13.97 23.62
CA TYR A 190 -15.51 14.15 22.18
C TYR A 190 -14.12 13.91 21.54
N LEU A 191 -14.04 13.11 20.48
CA LEU A 191 -12.90 13.12 19.57
C LEU A 191 -13.18 14.12 18.44
N THR A 192 -12.33 15.15 18.34
CA THR A 192 -12.38 16.18 17.30
C THR A 192 -11.09 16.18 16.49
N LEU A 193 -11.20 16.10 15.17
CA LEU A 193 -10.08 16.09 14.22
C LEU A 193 -10.38 17.02 13.06
N CYS A 194 -9.59 18.07 12.87
CA CYS A 194 -9.81 19.01 11.76
C CYS A 194 -9.06 18.60 10.50
N GLU A 195 -7.85 18.04 10.63
CA GLU A 195 -7.18 17.41 9.50
C GLU A 195 -6.23 16.33 10.01
N VAL A 196 -6.19 15.20 9.31
CA VAL A 196 -5.25 14.10 9.51
C VAL A 196 -4.51 13.86 8.20
N GLU A 197 -3.23 14.21 8.19
CA GLU A 197 -2.36 13.97 7.04
C GLU A 197 -1.49 12.73 7.31
N VAL A 198 -1.41 11.82 6.34
CA VAL A 198 -0.62 10.59 6.45
C VAL A 198 0.39 10.55 5.32
N TYR A 199 1.65 10.35 5.67
CA TYR A 199 2.75 10.26 4.71
C TYR A 199 3.49 8.94 4.89
N GLY A 200 3.66 8.24 3.77
CA GLY A 200 4.23 6.91 3.73
C GLY A 200 4.70 6.55 2.33
N THR A 201 5.31 5.37 2.22
CA THR A 201 5.67 4.78 0.92
C THR A 201 4.77 3.58 0.63
N VAL A 202 4.43 3.38 -0.64
CA VAL A 202 3.78 2.14 -1.06
C VAL A 202 4.71 0.96 -0.79
N LYS A 203 4.14 -0.15 -0.36
CA LYS A 203 4.86 -1.41 -0.34
C LYS A 203 5.12 -1.83 -1.79
N LYS A 204 6.39 -1.93 -2.19
CA LYS A 204 6.77 -2.42 -3.53
C LYS A 204 6.22 -3.83 -3.72
N GLN A 205 5.17 -3.96 -4.52
CA GLN A 205 4.64 -5.26 -4.86
C GLN A 205 5.55 -5.90 -5.91
N VAL A 206 6.01 -7.11 -5.62
CA VAL A 206 6.88 -7.89 -6.52
C VAL A 206 6.01 -8.85 -7.31
N ILE A 207 5.76 -8.53 -8.57
CA ILE A 207 5.09 -9.43 -9.52
C ILE A 207 6.15 -10.39 -10.07
N ARG A 208 6.00 -11.69 -9.82
CA ARG A 208 6.85 -12.70 -10.47
C ARG A 208 6.24 -13.13 -11.79
N VAL A 209 6.98 -13.00 -12.88
CA VAL A 209 6.53 -13.31 -14.24
C VAL A 209 7.41 -14.42 -14.81
N GLN A 210 6.77 -15.45 -15.38
CA GLN A 210 7.48 -16.45 -16.15
C GLN A 210 7.50 -16.05 -17.62
N VAL A 211 8.68 -15.98 -18.20
CA VAL A 211 8.88 -15.66 -19.60
C VAL A 211 9.62 -16.82 -20.24
N LYS A 212 9.03 -17.39 -21.30
CA LYS A 212 9.73 -18.32 -22.18
C LYS A 212 10.38 -17.50 -23.28
N ALA A 213 11.71 -17.46 -23.30
CA ALA A 213 12.49 -16.77 -24.32
C ALA A 213 13.76 -17.58 -24.59
N ALA A 214 14.19 -17.61 -25.86
CA ALA A 214 15.44 -18.26 -26.27
C ALA A 214 16.69 -17.47 -25.83
N GLU A 215 16.50 -16.21 -25.44
CA GLU A 215 17.56 -15.23 -25.13
C GLU A 215 17.51 -14.79 -23.66
N ASN A 216 18.66 -14.30 -23.17
CA ASN A 216 18.79 -13.82 -21.80
C ASN A 216 18.01 -12.49 -21.62
N VAL A 217 17.15 -12.41 -20.60
CA VAL A 217 16.36 -11.20 -20.26
C VAL A 217 17.22 -10.02 -19.80
N ASP A 218 18.55 -10.14 -19.76
CA ASP A 218 19.45 -8.99 -19.65
C ASP A 218 19.48 -8.12 -20.91
N GLU A 219 19.03 -8.61 -22.06
CA GLU A 219 18.95 -7.85 -23.32
C GLU A 219 17.86 -6.76 -23.30
N ALA A 220 18.21 -5.57 -23.80
CA ALA A 220 17.38 -4.37 -23.69
C ALA A 220 16.03 -4.51 -24.43
N GLU A 221 16.02 -5.16 -25.59
CA GLU A 221 14.82 -5.34 -26.40
C GLU A 221 13.79 -6.27 -25.72
N LEU A 222 14.27 -7.39 -25.18
CA LEU A 222 13.42 -8.34 -24.44
C LEU A 222 12.89 -7.72 -23.14
N LYS A 223 13.70 -6.91 -22.44
CA LYS A 223 13.26 -6.13 -21.27
C LYS A 223 12.11 -5.19 -21.59
N ALA A 224 12.25 -4.43 -22.68
CA ALA A 224 11.25 -3.45 -23.09
C ALA A 224 9.95 -4.13 -23.54
N LEU A 225 10.04 -5.24 -24.28
CA LEU A 225 8.89 -6.01 -24.75
C LEU A 225 8.02 -6.52 -23.60
N VAL A 226 8.66 -7.14 -22.59
CA VAL A 226 7.96 -7.69 -21.42
C VAL A 226 7.31 -6.58 -20.59
N LEU A 227 8.04 -5.48 -20.33
CA LEU A 227 7.50 -4.31 -19.61
C LEU A 227 6.28 -3.70 -20.32
N ASN A 228 6.38 -3.48 -21.64
CA ASN A 228 5.28 -2.89 -22.41
C ASN A 228 4.03 -3.78 -22.36
N LYS A 229 4.19 -5.10 -22.52
CA LYS A 229 3.05 -6.01 -22.47
C LYS A 229 2.38 -6.06 -21.09
N LEU A 230 3.17 -5.97 -20.02
CA LEU A 230 2.62 -5.89 -18.66
C LEU A 230 1.92 -4.56 -18.40
N ASN A 231 2.49 -3.45 -18.86
CA ASN A 231 1.85 -2.13 -18.78
C ASN A 231 0.52 -2.11 -19.52
N GLN A 232 0.44 -2.69 -20.73
CA GLN A 232 -0.82 -2.83 -21.48
C GLN A 232 -1.85 -3.69 -20.74
N THR A 233 -1.40 -4.72 -20.00
CA THR A 233 -2.30 -5.60 -19.23
C THR A 233 -2.80 -4.93 -17.96
N LEU A 234 -1.99 -4.06 -17.36
CA LEU A 234 -2.28 -3.35 -16.11
C LEU A 234 -2.85 -1.94 -16.34
N SER A 235 -3.13 -1.58 -17.61
CA SER A 235 -3.38 -0.22 -18.12
C SER A 235 -4.47 0.60 -17.45
N ASP A 236 -5.29 0.01 -16.57
CA ASP A 236 -6.31 0.73 -15.79
C ASP A 236 -5.78 1.29 -14.46
N GLN A 237 -4.49 1.10 -14.13
CA GLN A 237 -3.90 1.51 -12.85
C GLN A 237 -2.66 2.40 -13.01
N ASP A 238 -2.53 3.40 -12.12
CA ASP A 238 -1.37 4.30 -11.99
C ASP A 238 -0.16 3.56 -11.37
N VAL A 239 0.40 2.61 -12.12
CA VAL A 239 1.48 1.71 -11.67
C VAL A 239 2.71 1.89 -12.55
N THR A 240 3.83 2.29 -11.94
CA THR A 240 5.14 2.27 -12.62
C THR A 240 5.80 0.92 -12.39
N LEU A 241 5.99 0.13 -13.45
CA LEU A 241 6.71 -1.14 -13.41
C LEU A 241 8.20 -0.93 -13.68
N THR A 242 9.04 -1.61 -12.88
CA THR A 242 10.50 -1.63 -13.04
C THR A 242 11.04 -3.04 -12.84
N TRP A 243 12.15 -3.35 -13.51
CA TRP A 243 12.85 -4.62 -13.28
C TRP A 243 13.51 -4.62 -11.91
N ARG A 244 13.35 -5.72 -11.15
CA ARG A 244 14.19 -5.94 -9.98
C ARG A 244 15.58 -6.35 -10.45
N THR A 245 16.59 -5.57 -10.09
CA THR A 245 17.99 -5.83 -10.43
C THR A 245 18.78 -6.36 -9.24
N GLN A 246 19.83 -7.11 -9.53
CA GLN A 246 20.89 -7.50 -8.60
C GLN A 246 21.86 -6.32 -8.37
N PRO A 247 22.74 -6.36 -7.35
CA PRO A 247 23.73 -5.30 -7.10
C PRO A 247 24.65 -5.00 -8.29
N ASN A 248 24.83 -5.96 -9.18
CA ASN A 248 25.62 -5.83 -10.42
C ASN A 248 24.83 -5.20 -11.59
N GLY A 249 23.58 -4.76 -11.38
CA GLY A 249 22.71 -4.16 -12.40
C GLY A 249 21.98 -5.16 -13.31
N LYS A 250 22.26 -6.46 -13.22
CA LYS A 250 21.56 -7.49 -14.01
C LYS A 250 20.17 -7.77 -13.46
N VAL A 251 19.25 -8.19 -14.32
CA VAL A 251 17.89 -8.55 -13.87
C VAL A 251 17.97 -9.76 -12.95
N PHE A 252 17.19 -9.76 -11.87
CA PHE A 252 17.10 -10.92 -11.00
C PHE A 252 16.45 -12.09 -11.74
N GLN A 253 17.22 -13.16 -11.97
CA GLN A 253 16.76 -14.38 -12.63
C GLN A 253 16.85 -15.54 -11.65
N LYS A 254 15.76 -16.30 -11.51
CA LYS A 254 15.80 -17.59 -10.82
C LYS A 254 15.86 -18.68 -11.87
N ASN A 255 17.06 -19.16 -12.19
CA ASN A 255 17.21 -20.32 -13.05
C ASN A 255 16.59 -21.52 -12.36
N ARG A 256 15.78 -22.28 -13.10
CA ARG A 256 15.36 -23.61 -12.64
C ARG A 256 16.64 -24.44 -12.66
N THR A 257 17.18 -24.80 -11.49
CA THR A 257 18.11 -25.92 -11.42
C THR A 257 17.31 -27.12 -11.91
N VAL A 258 17.47 -27.48 -13.17
CA VAL A 258 17.15 -28.84 -13.60
C VAL A 258 18.00 -29.69 -12.68
N LEU A 259 17.37 -30.48 -11.81
CA LEU A 259 18.07 -31.55 -11.10
C LEU A 259 18.83 -32.30 -12.18
N LYS A 260 20.16 -32.16 -12.19
CA LYS A 260 21.00 -33.07 -12.97
C LYS A 260 20.55 -34.45 -12.56
N GLN A 261 19.90 -35.18 -13.46
CA GLN A 261 19.79 -36.62 -13.29
C GLN A 261 21.22 -37.11 -13.06
N SER A 262 21.43 -37.77 -11.92
CA SER A 262 22.74 -38.26 -11.49
C SER A 262 23.43 -39.04 -12.61
N PRO A 263 24.78 -38.97 -12.71
CA PRO A 263 25.52 -39.79 -13.64
C PRO A 263 25.72 -41.18 -13.03
N VAL A 264 24.92 -42.18 -13.42
CA VAL A 264 25.30 -43.58 -13.23
C VAL A 264 24.73 -44.45 -14.35
N CYS A 265 25.61 -44.87 -15.26
CA CYS A 265 25.73 -46.28 -15.62
C CYS A 265 27.20 -46.56 -15.96
N SER A 266 27.90 -47.13 -14.98
CA SER A 266 29.18 -47.82 -15.14
C SER A 266 29.01 -49.02 -16.06
N SER A 267 29.85 -49.13 -17.08
CA SER A 267 30.03 -50.38 -17.83
C SER A 267 30.70 -51.42 -16.93
N LEU A 268 30.01 -52.54 -16.72
CA LEU A 268 30.59 -53.77 -16.19
C LEU A 268 31.67 -54.30 -17.14
N LYS A 269 32.71 -54.90 -16.53
CA LYS A 269 33.77 -55.66 -17.21
C LYS A 269 33.22 -56.84 -18.00
#